data_AF-A0A0Q4XER2-F1
#
_entry.id   AF-A0A0Q4XER2-F1
#
_cell.length_a   1.000
_cell.length_b   1.000
_cell.length_c   1.000
_cell.angle_alpha   90.00
_cell.angle_beta   90.00
_cell.angle_gamma   90.00
#
_symmetry.space_group_name_H-M   'P 1'
#
loop_
_entity.id
_entity.type
_entity.pdbx_description
1 polymer ?
#
loop_
_entity_poly.entity_id
_entity_poly.type
_entity_poly.pdbx_seq_one_letter_code
_entity_poly.pdbx_strand_id
1 'polypeptide(L)'
;MGSLNDLDIDVTGTGVATLNLGSTGNNFISLADTGTALRTVNITGGGATTITAAPAGLTTVNASAATGAVNFNATGITAAAFAFTGGAGNDTLTLGDDAFATLTAGTQLNGGAGIDKIGIFDTVLTGTEAARLNAVTGFETLGLNANITLDASTVSNFKAFSIDTAATTSTISQLQTGSSVGFTASTASLTLSPAIGTNSVDVSLAGGVTVGALVTTGIGTINVASNGTTANVLSLTNSDNSSVNITGADALTVNLAAGTASGSLVNGAAATGILTINGSGQNDVIRGGTAADILTAGAGADTITGNAGNDVFAFTTRADTKGAGFAGTNTTTANIDKITDFAGNGTAAGDSIQLSGTAGAFGTGLTFTAATVANVTAVTVATAADFDTLTAAVQGASAGVVSNATTAQIYDVTVTAGALAGRYAIVNDATNTIQATDTIIAITGVTGALNNQDFTFTTV
;
A
#
# COMPACT_ATOMS: atom_id res chain seq x y z
N MET A 1 -24.51 4.65 4.23
CA MET A 1 -24.76 5.27 5.54
C MET A 1 -25.58 6.53 5.28
N GLY A 2 -26.77 6.66 5.87
CA GLY A 2 -27.66 7.80 5.60
C GLY A 2 -26.93 9.12 5.83
N SER A 3 -27.19 10.13 5.00
CA SER A 3 -26.63 11.47 5.18
C SER A 3 -27.09 11.99 6.53
N LEU A 4 -26.20 12.01 7.52
CA LEU A 4 -26.42 12.75 8.75
C LEU A 4 -26.20 14.22 8.39
N ASN A 5 -27.18 14.83 7.72
CA ASN A 5 -27.34 16.27 7.82
C ASN A 5 -27.84 16.50 9.24
N ASP A 6 -26.98 17.04 10.10
CA ASP A 6 -27.36 17.39 11.47
C ASP A 6 -28.27 18.64 11.48
N LEU A 7 -28.24 19.46 10.41
CA LEU A 7 -28.99 20.70 10.31
C LEU A 7 -29.30 21.10 8.85
N ASP A 8 -30.58 21.33 8.53
CA ASP A 8 -30.99 21.94 7.25
C ASP A 8 -31.37 23.42 7.48
N ILE A 9 -30.74 24.33 6.75
CA ILE A 9 -31.03 25.77 6.80
C ILE A 9 -31.53 26.23 5.43
N ASP A 10 -32.75 26.77 5.39
CA ASP A 10 -33.26 27.51 4.21
C ASP A 10 -33.51 28.97 4.56
N VAL A 11 -32.76 29.87 3.90
CA VAL A 11 -32.92 31.32 4.05
C VAL A 11 -34.04 31.79 3.12
N THR A 12 -35.25 31.92 3.66
CA THR A 12 -36.43 32.34 2.89
C THR A 12 -36.63 33.86 2.82
N GLY A 13 -35.90 34.61 3.65
CA GLY A 13 -36.03 36.06 3.77
C GLY A 13 -35.34 36.80 2.62
N THR A 14 -36.10 37.57 1.85
CA THR A 14 -35.63 38.30 0.66
C THR A 14 -34.71 39.49 0.94
N GLY A 15 -34.41 39.78 2.22
CA GLY A 15 -33.45 40.81 2.64
C GLY A 15 -32.24 40.28 3.40
N VAL A 16 -32.15 38.96 3.61
CA VAL A 16 -31.06 38.35 4.38
C VAL A 16 -29.84 38.15 3.48
N ALA A 17 -29.00 39.17 3.40
CA ALA A 17 -27.78 39.13 2.57
C ALA A 17 -26.62 38.37 3.23
N THR A 18 -26.66 38.21 4.57
CA THR A 18 -25.57 37.62 5.35
C THR A 18 -26.10 36.62 6.38
N LEU A 19 -25.49 35.44 6.42
CA LEU A 19 -25.71 34.42 7.44
C LEU A 19 -24.45 34.27 8.29
N ASN A 20 -24.58 34.33 9.62
CA ASN A 20 -23.47 34.10 10.55
C ASN A 20 -23.66 32.76 11.26
N LEU A 21 -22.65 31.90 11.22
CA LEU A 21 -22.62 30.58 11.83
C LEU A 21 -21.53 30.55 12.91
N GLY A 22 -21.93 30.26 14.15
CA GLY A 22 -21.02 30.02 15.27
C GLY A 22 -21.03 28.53 15.60
N SER A 23 -19.93 27.85 15.34
CA SER A 23 -19.84 26.39 15.39
C SER A 23 -19.14 25.89 16.66
N THR A 24 -19.77 24.91 17.30
CA THR A 24 -19.19 24.08 18.38
C THR A 24 -19.48 22.61 18.06
N GLY A 25 -18.54 21.71 18.32
CA GLY A 25 -18.71 20.28 17.97
C GLY A 25 -18.60 20.02 16.46
N ASN A 26 -19.13 18.90 15.98
CA ASN A 26 -19.14 18.56 14.55
C ASN A 26 -20.51 18.88 13.98
N ASN A 27 -20.56 19.62 12.86
CA ASN A 27 -21.81 20.13 12.29
C ASN A 27 -21.87 19.81 10.80
N PHE A 28 -22.98 19.21 10.36
CA PHE A 28 -23.26 18.94 8.95
C PHE A 28 -24.50 19.73 8.52
N ILE A 29 -24.30 20.69 7.62
CA ILE A 29 -25.29 21.69 7.22
C ILE A 29 -25.63 21.54 5.74
N SER A 30 -26.91 21.42 5.43
CA SER A 30 -27.43 21.69 4.09
C SER A 30 -27.92 23.13 4.03
N LEU A 31 -27.41 23.94 3.10
CA LEU A 31 -27.75 25.36 3.00
C LEU A 31 -28.51 25.66 1.70
N ALA A 32 -29.73 26.17 1.86
CA ALA A 32 -30.59 26.68 0.79
C ALA A 32 -30.88 28.19 0.99
N ASP A 33 -31.27 28.86 -0.10
CA ASP A 33 -31.65 30.29 -0.11
C ASP A 33 -32.85 30.49 -1.04
N THR A 34 -34.04 30.04 -0.62
CA THR A 34 -35.28 30.32 -1.36
C THR A 34 -35.63 31.80 -1.41
N GLY A 35 -35.11 32.61 -0.49
CA GLY A 35 -35.21 34.07 -0.46
C GLY A 35 -34.34 34.77 -1.50
N THR A 36 -33.37 34.05 -2.09
CA THR A 36 -32.44 34.47 -3.17
C THR A 36 -31.51 35.64 -2.84
N ALA A 37 -31.53 36.16 -1.62
CA ALA A 37 -30.80 37.36 -1.22
C ALA A 37 -29.43 37.05 -0.60
N LEU A 38 -29.16 35.81 -0.20
CA LEU A 38 -27.97 35.44 0.54
C LEU A 38 -26.72 35.54 -0.33
N ARG A 39 -25.73 36.33 0.11
CA ARG A 39 -24.45 36.53 -0.60
C ARG A 39 -23.23 36.20 0.24
N THR A 40 -23.35 36.30 1.56
CA THR A 40 -22.23 36.08 2.49
C THR A 40 -22.58 35.08 3.57
N VAL A 41 -21.69 34.11 3.79
CA VAL A 41 -21.71 33.24 4.97
C VAL A 41 -20.44 33.50 5.78
N ASN A 42 -20.59 33.88 7.04
CA ASN A 42 -19.48 33.99 7.98
C ASN A 42 -19.48 32.77 8.92
N ILE A 43 -18.34 32.14 9.12
CA ILE A 43 -18.19 30.97 9.99
C ILE A 43 -17.15 31.29 11.08
N THR A 44 -17.48 30.96 12.32
CA THR A 44 -16.65 31.21 13.50
C THR A 44 -16.73 30.02 14.46
N GLY A 45 -15.82 29.98 15.44
CA GLY A 45 -15.85 28.98 16.52
C GLY A 45 -14.87 27.82 16.29
N GLY A 46 -14.86 26.88 17.24
CA GLY A 46 -13.92 25.75 17.27
C GLY A 46 -14.49 24.43 16.76
N GLY A 47 -15.79 24.40 16.44
CA GLY A 47 -16.42 23.21 15.88
C GLY A 47 -16.09 22.99 14.41
N ALA A 48 -15.94 21.73 14.01
CA ALA A 48 -15.87 21.37 12.60
C ALA A 48 -17.22 21.65 11.92
N THR A 49 -17.20 22.30 10.77
CA THR A 49 -18.39 22.73 10.04
C THR A 49 -18.32 22.23 8.60
N THR A 50 -19.25 21.36 8.22
CA THR A 50 -19.38 20.86 6.85
C THR A 50 -20.64 21.42 6.22
N ILE A 51 -20.51 22.20 5.15
CA ILE A 51 -21.64 22.64 4.32
C ILE A 51 -21.65 21.76 3.06
N THR A 52 -22.64 20.86 2.99
CA THR A 52 -22.69 19.78 1.98
C THR A 52 -23.25 20.25 0.64
N ALA A 53 -24.01 21.35 0.62
CA ALA A 53 -24.47 22.06 -0.56
C ALA A 53 -24.70 23.53 -0.21
N ALA A 54 -24.46 24.42 -1.17
CA ALA A 54 -24.62 25.86 -0.99
C ALA A 54 -25.41 26.50 -2.15
N PRO A 55 -26.12 27.62 -1.90
CA PRO A 55 -26.92 28.30 -2.93
C PRO A 55 -26.04 28.93 -4.00
N ALA A 56 -26.42 28.79 -5.27
CA ALA A 56 -25.64 29.23 -6.43
C ALA A 56 -25.27 30.72 -6.43
N GLY A 57 -26.10 31.56 -5.80
CA GLY A 57 -25.92 33.01 -5.72
C GLY A 57 -24.90 33.49 -4.68
N LEU A 58 -24.31 32.60 -3.88
CA LEU A 58 -23.36 32.99 -2.85
C LEU A 58 -22.07 33.54 -3.47
N THR A 59 -21.56 34.66 -2.93
CA THR A 59 -20.34 35.31 -3.42
C THR A 59 -19.21 35.30 -2.41
N THR A 60 -19.48 35.03 -1.13
CA THR A 60 -18.45 35.08 -0.09
C THR A 60 -18.70 34.05 0.99
N VAL A 61 -17.68 33.26 1.29
CA VAL A 61 -17.56 32.48 2.53
C VAL A 61 -16.34 32.99 3.28
N ASN A 62 -16.56 33.47 4.50
CA ASN A 62 -15.50 33.98 5.36
C ASN A 62 -15.46 33.20 6.68
N ALA A 63 -14.50 32.29 6.77
CA ALA A 63 -14.19 31.49 7.94
C ALA A 63 -12.89 31.92 8.64
N SER A 64 -12.37 33.13 8.36
CA SER A 64 -11.10 33.62 8.94
C SER A 64 -11.04 33.65 10.48
N ALA A 65 -12.18 33.61 11.17
CA ALA A 65 -12.29 33.54 12.62
C ALA A 65 -12.71 32.14 13.13
N ALA A 66 -12.76 31.13 12.26
CA ALA A 66 -12.91 29.74 12.63
C ALA A 66 -11.56 29.15 13.08
N THR A 67 -11.63 28.30 14.10
CA THR A 67 -10.48 27.53 14.61
C THR A 67 -10.68 26.03 14.42
N GLY A 68 -11.93 25.59 14.17
CA GLY A 68 -12.23 24.25 13.68
C GLY A 68 -12.23 24.21 12.16
N ALA A 69 -12.12 22.99 11.59
CA ALA A 69 -12.13 22.75 10.16
C ALA A 69 -13.45 23.17 9.50
N VAL A 70 -13.37 23.83 8.34
CA VAL A 70 -14.48 24.24 7.48
C VAL A 70 -14.41 23.47 6.17
N ASN A 71 -15.36 22.58 5.96
CA ASN A 71 -15.53 21.83 4.71
C ASN A 71 -16.68 22.43 3.91
N PHE A 72 -16.40 23.09 2.81
CA PHE A 72 -17.39 23.81 2.00
C PHE A 72 -17.49 23.23 0.59
N ASN A 73 -18.67 22.69 0.26
CA ASN A 73 -18.97 22.25 -1.10
C ASN A 73 -19.51 23.42 -1.94
N ALA A 74 -18.65 23.97 -2.80
CA ALA A 74 -18.95 25.05 -3.73
C ALA A 74 -19.30 24.56 -5.16
N THR A 75 -19.54 23.26 -5.37
CA THR A 75 -19.85 22.70 -6.70
C THR A 75 -21.09 23.32 -7.37
N GLY A 76 -22.03 23.87 -6.58
CA GLY A 76 -23.22 24.57 -7.08
C GLY A 76 -23.08 26.08 -7.29
N ILE A 77 -21.93 26.68 -6.96
CA ILE A 77 -21.72 28.13 -7.05
C ILE A 77 -21.43 28.54 -8.50
N THR A 78 -22.11 29.58 -8.97
CA THR A 78 -21.95 30.11 -10.34
C THR A 78 -21.38 31.52 -10.40
N ALA A 79 -21.19 32.16 -9.25
CA ALA A 79 -20.70 33.52 -9.17
C ALA A 79 -19.18 33.59 -9.47
N ALA A 80 -18.80 34.26 -10.57
CA ALA A 80 -17.40 34.45 -10.93
C ALA A 80 -16.57 35.18 -9.85
N ALA A 81 -17.22 36.01 -9.03
CA ALA A 81 -16.58 36.74 -7.93
C ALA A 81 -16.57 35.96 -6.59
N PHE A 82 -16.92 34.67 -6.59
CA PHE A 82 -16.98 33.87 -5.38
C PHE A 82 -15.63 33.83 -4.64
N ALA A 83 -15.60 34.38 -3.44
CA ALA A 83 -14.43 34.38 -2.58
C ALA A 83 -14.60 33.40 -1.42
N PHE A 84 -13.51 32.71 -1.08
CA PHE A 84 -13.42 31.83 0.08
C PHE A 84 -12.20 32.24 0.91
N THR A 85 -12.39 32.32 2.23
CA THR A 85 -11.29 32.51 3.18
C THR A 85 -11.47 31.54 4.33
N GLY A 86 -10.58 30.57 4.45
CA GLY A 86 -10.54 29.65 5.59
C GLY A 86 -9.95 30.29 6.86
N GLY A 87 -10.01 29.52 7.94
CA GLY A 87 -9.60 29.87 9.29
C GLY A 87 -8.24 29.32 9.67
N ALA A 88 -8.11 28.87 10.92
CA ALA A 88 -6.90 28.23 11.47
C ALA A 88 -6.98 26.70 11.52
N GLY A 89 -8.13 26.13 11.12
CA GLY A 89 -8.34 24.69 11.02
C GLY A 89 -7.88 24.17 9.65
N ASN A 90 -7.89 22.85 9.46
CA ASN A 90 -7.61 22.25 8.16
C ASN A 90 -8.90 22.30 7.31
N ASP A 91 -8.99 23.29 6.44
CA ASP A 91 -10.19 23.60 5.69
C ASP A 91 -10.22 22.89 4.34
N THR A 92 -11.41 22.63 3.82
CA THR A 92 -11.61 22.05 2.49
C THR A 92 -12.58 22.89 1.69
N LEU A 93 -12.18 23.31 0.49
CA LEU A 93 -13.07 23.91 -0.51
C LEU A 93 -13.20 22.96 -1.69
N THR A 94 -14.41 22.52 -2.03
CA THR A 94 -14.64 21.67 -3.20
C THR A 94 -15.35 22.45 -4.30
N LEU A 95 -14.75 22.52 -5.48
CA LEU A 95 -15.25 23.25 -6.65
C LEU A 95 -15.72 22.27 -7.74
N GLY A 96 -16.74 22.68 -8.50
CA GLY A 96 -17.25 21.89 -9.63
C GLY A 96 -16.27 21.85 -10.81
N ASP A 97 -16.63 21.04 -11.81
CA ASP A 97 -15.95 20.98 -13.10
C ASP A 97 -15.96 22.36 -13.79
N ASP A 98 -14.85 22.72 -14.44
CA ASP A 98 -14.62 24.02 -15.08
C ASP A 98 -14.77 25.25 -14.16
N ALA A 99 -14.81 25.06 -12.83
CA ALA A 99 -15.01 26.18 -11.90
C ALA A 99 -13.92 27.24 -12.08
N PHE A 100 -12.67 26.82 -12.23
CA PHE A 100 -11.55 27.74 -12.47
C PHE A 100 -11.61 28.44 -13.83
N ALA A 101 -12.37 27.95 -14.82
CA ALA A 101 -12.63 28.70 -16.05
C ALA A 101 -13.57 29.89 -15.82
N THR A 102 -14.49 29.78 -14.85
CA THR A 102 -15.51 30.79 -14.55
C THR A 102 -15.07 31.84 -13.52
N LEU A 103 -14.22 31.49 -12.56
CA LEU A 103 -13.77 32.40 -11.50
C LEU A 103 -13.02 33.60 -12.09
N THR A 104 -13.11 34.76 -11.42
CA THR A 104 -12.43 35.97 -11.87
C THR A 104 -10.91 35.81 -11.76
N ALA A 105 -10.43 35.34 -10.61
CA ALA A 105 -9.03 35.04 -10.34
C ALA A 105 -8.91 33.88 -9.34
N GLY A 106 -7.73 33.26 -9.24
CA GLY A 106 -7.45 32.28 -8.18
C GLY A 106 -7.24 32.90 -6.81
N THR A 107 -6.70 34.13 -6.77
CA THR A 107 -6.36 34.85 -5.53
C THR A 107 -7.56 35.19 -4.65
N GLN A 108 -8.79 35.01 -5.15
CA GLN A 108 -10.01 35.15 -4.35
C GLN A 108 -10.28 33.93 -3.45
N LEU A 109 -9.51 32.86 -3.62
CA LEU A 109 -9.58 31.66 -2.80
C LEU A 109 -8.35 31.60 -1.90
N ASN A 110 -8.58 31.57 -0.60
CA ASN A 110 -7.57 31.48 0.43
C ASN A 110 -7.96 30.41 1.45
N GLY A 111 -7.17 29.36 1.62
CA GLY A 111 -7.46 28.32 2.62
C GLY A 111 -7.17 28.76 4.06
N GLY A 112 -6.39 29.83 4.26
CA GLY A 112 -6.10 30.36 5.59
C GLY A 112 -4.80 29.79 6.15
N ALA A 113 -4.84 29.41 7.43
CA ALA A 113 -3.73 28.76 8.11
C ALA A 113 -4.14 27.33 8.47
N GLY A 114 -3.24 26.38 8.32
CA GLY A 114 -3.55 24.97 8.51
C GLY A 114 -2.90 24.14 7.43
N ILE A 115 -3.43 22.95 7.21
CA ILE A 115 -3.18 22.17 6.00
C ILE A 115 -4.50 22.10 5.26
N ASP A 116 -4.64 22.96 4.25
CA ASP A 116 -5.89 23.20 3.59
C ASP A 116 -5.95 22.49 2.24
N LYS A 117 -7.15 22.07 1.85
CA LYS A 117 -7.41 21.30 0.64
C LYS A 117 -8.34 22.04 -0.31
N ILE A 118 -7.97 22.07 -1.57
CA ILE A 118 -8.87 22.50 -2.66
C ILE A 118 -9.19 21.29 -3.54
N GLY A 119 -10.46 20.92 -3.60
CA GLY A 119 -10.97 19.80 -4.39
C GLY A 119 -11.50 20.27 -5.74
N ILE A 120 -11.13 19.57 -6.81
CA ILE A 120 -11.60 19.81 -8.18
C ILE A 120 -12.27 18.57 -8.77
N PHE A 121 -13.22 18.79 -9.68
CA PHE A 121 -13.86 17.74 -10.48
C PHE A 121 -13.40 17.73 -11.94
N ASP A 122 -12.39 18.54 -12.28
CA ASP A 122 -11.86 18.62 -13.64
C ASP A 122 -11.25 17.29 -14.10
N THR A 123 -11.48 16.94 -15.36
CA THR A 123 -10.88 15.75 -15.99
C THR A 123 -9.57 16.06 -16.75
N VAL A 124 -9.39 17.33 -17.12
CA VAL A 124 -8.17 17.93 -17.67
C VAL A 124 -8.15 19.40 -17.27
N LEU A 125 -6.99 19.97 -16.96
CA LEU A 125 -6.85 21.40 -16.72
C LEU A 125 -6.42 22.15 -17.99
N THR A 126 -7.16 23.19 -18.36
CA THR A 126 -6.72 24.18 -19.34
C THR A 126 -5.63 25.09 -18.75
N GLY A 127 -4.92 25.83 -19.61
CA GLY A 127 -3.89 26.78 -19.16
C GLY A 127 -4.45 27.90 -18.27
N THR A 128 -5.70 28.34 -18.50
CA THR A 128 -6.37 29.34 -17.65
C THR A 128 -6.68 28.77 -16.27
N GLU A 129 -7.15 27.52 -16.22
CA GLU A 129 -7.49 26.86 -14.97
C GLU A 129 -6.25 26.59 -14.14
N ALA A 130 -5.20 26.03 -14.75
CA ALA A 130 -3.92 25.81 -14.08
C ALA A 130 -3.31 27.13 -13.56
N ALA A 131 -3.37 28.21 -14.35
CA ALA A 131 -2.88 29.52 -13.92
C ALA A 131 -3.65 30.08 -12.71
N ARG A 132 -4.98 29.90 -12.68
CA ARG A 132 -5.82 30.33 -11.54
C ARG A 132 -5.65 29.41 -10.34
N LEU A 133 -5.56 28.11 -10.53
CA LEU A 133 -5.28 27.15 -9.46
C LEU A 133 -3.91 27.44 -8.82
N ASN A 134 -2.88 27.80 -9.59
CA ASN A 134 -1.62 28.27 -9.01
C ASN A 134 -1.72 29.62 -8.29
N ALA A 135 -2.72 30.44 -8.58
CA ALA A 135 -2.89 31.75 -7.96
C ALA A 135 -3.67 31.69 -6.64
N VAL A 136 -4.20 30.53 -6.24
CA VAL A 136 -4.83 30.36 -4.91
C VAL A 136 -3.76 30.47 -3.82
N THR A 137 -4.20 30.76 -2.59
CA THR A 137 -3.28 30.95 -1.45
C THR A 137 -3.70 30.10 -0.26
N GLY A 138 -2.75 29.71 0.59
CA GLY A 138 -3.01 28.92 1.78
C GLY A 138 -3.73 27.60 1.50
N PHE A 139 -3.45 26.94 0.36
CA PHE A 139 -3.91 25.58 0.09
C PHE A 139 -2.69 24.73 -0.23
N GLU A 140 -2.52 23.63 0.49
CA GLU A 140 -1.37 22.75 0.37
C GLU A 140 -1.69 21.48 -0.43
N THR A 141 -2.97 21.06 -0.42
CA THR A 141 -3.42 19.80 -1.03
C THR A 141 -4.39 20.06 -2.18
N LEU A 142 -4.13 19.43 -3.32
CA LEU A 142 -5.05 19.36 -4.45
C LEU A 142 -5.86 18.05 -4.39
N GLY A 143 -7.14 18.14 -4.10
CA GLY A 143 -8.08 17.02 -4.11
C GLY A 143 -8.59 16.74 -5.53
N LEU A 144 -8.35 15.54 -6.03
CA LEU A 144 -8.80 15.05 -7.33
C LEU A 144 -10.08 14.24 -7.11
N ASN A 145 -11.22 14.82 -7.49
CA ASN A 145 -12.55 14.26 -7.26
C ASN A 145 -13.18 13.68 -8.54
N ALA A 146 -12.40 13.60 -9.62
CA ALA A 146 -12.76 12.96 -10.89
C ALA A 146 -11.55 12.23 -11.48
N ASN A 147 -11.80 11.39 -12.49
CA ASN A 147 -10.73 10.82 -13.30
C ASN A 147 -9.99 11.94 -14.03
N ILE A 148 -8.69 12.07 -13.80
CA ILE A 148 -7.91 13.19 -14.34
C ILE A 148 -6.62 12.72 -15.01
N THR A 149 -6.22 13.41 -16.08
CA THR A 149 -4.84 13.40 -16.57
C THR A 149 -4.19 14.73 -16.20
N LEU A 150 -3.32 14.70 -15.19
CA LEU A 150 -2.68 15.87 -14.62
C LEU A 150 -1.17 15.85 -14.90
N ASP A 151 -0.66 16.95 -15.48
CA ASP A 151 0.77 17.26 -15.45
C ASP A 151 1.05 18.16 -14.23
N ALA A 152 1.70 17.59 -13.21
CA ALA A 152 1.97 18.29 -11.96
C ALA A 152 2.87 19.54 -12.13
N SER A 153 3.61 19.66 -13.24
CA SER A 153 4.39 20.86 -13.54
C SER A 153 3.50 22.07 -13.89
N THR A 154 2.26 21.83 -14.31
CA THR A 154 1.28 22.90 -14.59
C THR A 154 0.64 23.46 -13.32
N VAL A 155 0.74 22.75 -12.20
CA VAL A 155 0.18 23.12 -10.88
C VAL A 155 1.28 23.14 -9.81
N SER A 156 2.39 23.81 -10.11
CA SER A 156 3.64 23.72 -9.36
C SER A 156 3.60 24.18 -7.90
N ASN A 157 2.54 24.86 -7.47
CA ASN A 157 2.32 25.20 -6.06
C ASN A 157 1.81 24.02 -5.23
N PHE A 158 1.33 22.95 -5.87
CA PHE A 158 0.87 21.73 -5.21
C PHE A 158 1.90 20.62 -5.33
N LYS A 159 2.18 20.00 -4.17
CA LYS A 159 2.96 18.76 -4.08
C LYS A 159 2.19 17.64 -3.41
N ALA A 160 1.14 17.97 -2.67
CA ALA A 160 0.22 17.00 -2.11
C ALA A 160 -1.02 16.87 -3.02
N PHE A 161 -1.27 15.65 -3.47
CA PHE A 161 -2.45 15.28 -4.24
C PHE A 161 -3.28 14.31 -3.41
N SER A 162 -4.60 14.45 -3.44
CA SER A 162 -5.51 13.54 -2.74
C SER A 162 -6.51 12.93 -3.72
N ILE A 163 -6.64 11.60 -3.72
CA ILE A 163 -7.71 10.89 -4.43
C ILE A 163 -8.89 10.78 -3.46
N ASP A 164 -9.88 11.63 -3.67
CA ASP A 164 -10.99 11.84 -2.74
C ASP A 164 -12.30 11.17 -3.14
N THR A 165 -12.38 10.72 -4.39
CA THR A 165 -13.51 9.95 -4.90
C THR A 165 -13.02 8.69 -5.58
N ALA A 166 -13.93 7.73 -5.75
CA ALA A 166 -13.61 6.51 -6.46
C ALA A 166 -13.27 6.81 -7.94
N ALA A 167 -11.98 6.90 -8.23
CA ALA A 167 -11.48 7.07 -9.58
C ALA A 167 -11.27 5.70 -10.25
N THR A 168 -11.69 5.56 -11.51
CA THR A 168 -11.45 4.33 -12.28
C THR A 168 -10.06 4.33 -12.90
N THR A 169 -9.60 5.49 -13.38
CA THR A 169 -8.26 5.64 -13.99
C THR A 169 -7.84 7.10 -13.92
N SER A 170 -6.69 7.37 -13.32
CA SER A 170 -6.07 8.71 -13.31
C SER A 170 -4.58 8.62 -13.62
N THR A 171 -4.00 9.73 -14.05
CA THR A 171 -2.55 9.86 -14.26
C THR A 171 -2.08 11.18 -13.67
N ILE A 172 -1.00 11.13 -12.90
CA ILE A 172 -0.27 12.32 -12.45
C ILE A 172 1.17 12.18 -12.94
N SER A 173 1.53 13.00 -13.93
CA SER A 173 2.87 13.04 -14.49
C SER A 173 3.68 14.20 -13.93
N GLN A 174 5.00 14.16 -14.15
CA GLN A 174 5.93 15.23 -13.77
C GLN A 174 5.91 15.55 -12.27
N LEU A 175 5.69 14.54 -11.42
CA LEU A 175 5.73 14.71 -9.97
C LEU A 175 7.06 15.31 -9.53
N GLN A 176 6.99 16.36 -8.72
CA GLN A 176 8.15 17.08 -8.22
C GLN A 176 8.75 16.39 -6.99
N THR A 177 9.97 16.77 -6.62
CA THR A 177 10.59 16.27 -5.38
C THR A 177 9.76 16.68 -4.15
N GLY A 178 9.48 15.69 -3.31
CA GLY A 178 8.63 15.82 -2.13
C GLY A 178 7.14 15.75 -2.43
N SER A 179 6.75 15.20 -3.59
CA SER A 179 5.33 14.98 -3.89
C SER A 179 4.76 13.83 -3.06
N SER A 180 3.52 14.00 -2.62
CA SER A 180 2.75 12.99 -1.91
C SER A 180 1.40 12.75 -2.59
N VAL A 181 0.95 11.50 -2.60
CA VAL A 181 -0.38 11.10 -3.08
C VAL A 181 -1.12 10.40 -1.95
N GLY A 182 -2.16 11.04 -1.44
CA GLY A 182 -3.08 10.47 -0.48
C GLY A 182 -4.26 9.80 -1.15
N PHE A 183 -4.73 8.69 -0.59
CA PHE A 183 -5.95 8.03 -0.98
C PHE A 183 -6.91 8.07 0.20
N THR A 184 -7.99 8.84 0.06
CA THR A 184 -9.12 8.81 1.00
C THR A 184 -10.29 7.98 0.46
N ALA A 185 -10.23 7.60 -0.81
CA ALA A 185 -11.14 6.67 -1.48
C ALA A 185 -10.39 5.57 -2.26
N SER A 186 -11.03 4.41 -2.40
CA SER A 186 -10.54 3.31 -3.24
C SER A 186 -10.50 3.70 -4.72
N THR A 187 -9.45 3.29 -5.42
CA THR A 187 -9.30 3.54 -6.86
C THR A 187 -9.00 2.25 -7.61
N ALA A 188 -9.45 2.15 -8.86
CA ALA A 188 -9.09 1.02 -9.69
C ALA A 188 -7.68 1.16 -10.28
N SER A 189 -7.27 2.37 -10.69
CA SER A 189 -5.95 2.60 -11.27
C SER A 189 -5.47 4.04 -11.16
N LEU A 190 -4.20 4.23 -10.74
CA LEU A 190 -3.48 5.49 -10.78
C LEU A 190 -2.08 5.27 -11.37
N THR A 191 -1.72 6.07 -12.37
CA THR A 191 -0.36 6.08 -12.92
C THR A 191 0.39 7.31 -12.44
N LEU A 192 1.60 7.11 -11.92
CA LEU A 192 2.51 8.15 -11.44
C LEU A 192 3.81 8.13 -12.25
N SER A 193 4.27 9.31 -12.68
CA SER A 193 5.60 9.50 -13.25
C SER A 193 6.29 10.75 -12.69
N PRO A 194 7.60 10.68 -12.39
CA PRO A 194 8.32 11.79 -11.81
C PRO A 194 8.81 12.77 -12.89
N ALA A 195 9.00 14.01 -12.49
CA ALA A 195 9.83 14.94 -13.25
C ALA A 195 11.30 14.48 -13.23
N ILE A 196 12.07 14.88 -14.24
CA ILE A 196 13.51 14.59 -14.32
C ILE A 196 14.20 15.01 -13.02
N GLY A 197 14.97 14.09 -12.43
CA GLY A 197 15.71 14.33 -11.18
C GLY A 197 14.91 14.01 -9.91
N THR A 198 13.62 13.68 -10.01
CA THR A 198 12.83 13.14 -8.90
C THR A 198 12.81 11.62 -8.99
N ASN A 199 12.98 10.93 -7.86
CA ASN A 199 13.04 9.47 -7.80
C ASN A 199 12.17 8.87 -6.68
N SER A 200 11.39 9.71 -5.98
CA SER A 200 10.59 9.26 -4.85
C SER A 200 9.21 9.91 -4.81
N VAL A 201 8.24 9.16 -4.29
CA VAL A 201 6.89 9.63 -3.99
C VAL A 201 6.46 9.07 -2.64
N ASP A 202 5.75 9.90 -1.87
CA ASP A 202 5.08 9.46 -0.66
C ASP A 202 3.62 9.09 -0.99
N VAL A 203 3.14 7.98 -0.45
CA VAL A 203 1.81 7.44 -0.65
C VAL A 203 1.16 7.24 0.70
N SER A 204 0.02 7.87 0.96
CA SER A 204 -0.72 7.65 2.20
C SER A 204 -2.08 7.01 1.91
N LEU A 205 -2.39 5.92 2.59
CA LEU A 205 -3.65 5.20 2.47
C LEU A 205 -4.48 5.47 3.73
N ALA A 206 -5.66 6.06 3.57
CA ALA A 206 -6.66 6.08 4.63
C ALA A 206 -7.18 4.66 4.87
N GLY A 207 -7.66 4.37 6.08
CA GLY A 207 -8.16 3.04 6.42
C GLY A 207 -9.27 2.54 5.50
N GLY A 208 -9.16 1.28 5.06
CA GLY A 208 -10.16 0.59 4.24
C GLY A 208 -10.07 0.88 2.75
N VAL A 209 -8.97 1.50 2.29
CA VAL A 209 -8.74 1.84 0.90
C VAL A 209 -8.16 0.65 0.15
N THR A 210 -8.72 0.40 -1.03
CA THR A 210 -8.16 -0.51 -2.04
C THR A 210 -7.66 0.31 -3.23
N VAL A 211 -6.35 0.26 -3.47
CA VAL A 211 -5.71 0.76 -4.69
C VAL A 211 -5.47 -0.44 -5.60
N GLY A 212 -6.37 -0.62 -6.57
CA GLY A 212 -6.39 -1.78 -7.47
C GLY A 212 -5.17 -1.88 -8.40
N ALA A 213 -4.59 -0.75 -8.77
CA ALA A 213 -3.32 -0.66 -9.50
C ALA A 213 -2.68 0.71 -9.31
N LEU A 214 -1.60 0.79 -8.55
CA LEU A 214 -0.68 1.92 -8.54
C LEU A 214 0.45 1.60 -9.52
N VAL A 215 0.56 2.34 -10.61
CA VAL A 215 1.62 2.15 -11.60
C VAL A 215 2.65 3.25 -11.43
N THR A 216 3.87 2.91 -11.06
CA THR A 216 4.96 3.88 -10.84
C THR A 216 6.06 3.70 -11.89
N THR A 217 6.12 4.63 -12.84
CA THR A 217 7.11 4.60 -13.93
C THR A 217 8.26 5.54 -13.62
N GLY A 218 9.49 5.01 -13.55
CA GLY A 218 10.68 5.83 -13.28
C GLY A 218 10.83 6.30 -11.82
N ILE A 219 10.03 5.78 -10.89
CA ILE A 219 10.13 6.06 -9.46
C ILE A 219 10.87 4.89 -8.80
N GLY A 220 12.03 5.16 -8.19
CA GLY A 220 12.81 4.15 -7.49
C GLY A 220 12.49 4.02 -6.00
N THR A 221 11.78 4.96 -5.38
CA THR A 221 11.40 4.88 -3.96
C THR A 221 9.95 5.28 -3.72
N ILE A 222 9.15 4.33 -3.23
CA ILE A 222 7.76 4.54 -2.85
C ILE A 222 7.68 4.42 -1.33
N ASN A 223 7.36 5.51 -0.64
CA ASN A 223 7.14 5.48 0.81
C ASN A 223 5.63 5.35 1.06
N VAL A 224 5.18 4.23 1.62
CA VAL A 224 3.78 3.93 1.87
C VAL A 224 3.48 4.10 3.36
N ALA A 225 2.47 4.90 3.67
CA ALA A 225 1.92 5.03 5.02
C ALA A 225 0.48 4.49 5.05
N SER A 226 0.28 3.37 5.75
CA SER A 226 -1.04 2.76 5.96
C SER A 226 -1.61 3.23 7.29
N ASN A 227 -2.40 4.31 7.26
CA ASN A 227 -2.86 5.03 8.44
C ASN A 227 -4.40 5.02 8.53
N GLY A 228 -4.97 4.53 9.63
CA GLY A 228 -6.42 4.41 9.76
C GLY A 228 -6.84 3.39 10.83
N THR A 229 -7.91 2.64 10.56
CA THR A 229 -8.43 1.59 11.46
C THR A 229 -8.88 0.31 10.74
N THR A 230 -8.74 0.23 9.42
CA THR A 230 -9.27 -0.86 8.60
C THR A 230 -8.25 -1.24 7.53
N ALA A 231 -8.17 -2.54 7.22
CA ALA A 231 -7.14 -3.08 6.33
C ALA A 231 -7.16 -2.44 4.95
N ASN A 232 -5.96 -2.11 4.46
CA ASN A 232 -5.73 -1.51 3.15
C ASN A 232 -5.19 -2.55 2.17
N VAL A 233 -5.43 -2.32 0.87
CA VAL A 233 -4.86 -3.12 -0.21
C VAL A 233 -4.17 -2.21 -1.21
N LEU A 234 -2.91 -2.49 -1.50
CA LEU A 234 -2.11 -1.79 -2.50
C LEU A 234 -1.54 -2.78 -3.51
N SER A 235 -2.08 -2.77 -4.72
CA SER A 235 -1.49 -3.49 -5.84
C SER A 235 -0.57 -2.54 -6.60
N LEU A 236 0.72 -2.85 -6.68
CA LEU A 236 1.77 -1.97 -7.17
C LEU A 236 2.43 -2.58 -8.41
N THR A 237 2.45 -1.83 -9.51
CA THR A 237 3.31 -2.10 -10.67
C THR A 237 4.45 -1.10 -10.63
N ASN A 238 5.58 -1.52 -10.07
CA ASN A 238 6.74 -0.67 -9.87
C ASN A 238 7.83 -0.87 -10.94
N SER A 239 8.80 0.05 -10.93
CA SER A 239 9.98 -0.07 -11.78
C SER A 239 10.95 -1.13 -11.24
N ASP A 240 11.86 -1.62 -12.06
CA ASP A 240 12.94 -2.52 -11.62
C ASP A 240 13.74 -1.90 -10.46
N ASN A 241 14.17 -2.72 -9.49
CA ASN A 241 15.02 -2.32 -8.38
C ASN A 241 14.44 -1.14 -7.56
N SER A 242 13.12 -1.17 -7.35
CA SER A 242 12.43 -0.19 -6.50
C SER A 242 12.61 -0.51 -5.02
N SER A 243 12.51 0.53 -4.19
CA SER A 243 12.36 0.39 -2.73
C SER A 243 10.96 0.84 -2.32
N VAL A 244 10.19 -0.07 -1.73
CA VAL A 244 8.88 0.18 -1.13
C VAL A 244 9.07 0.21 0.39
N ASN A 245 9.05 1.39 0.99
CA ASN A 245 9.19 1.53 2.45
C ASN A 245 7.80 1.65 3.08
N ILE A 246 7.45 0.78 4.01
CA ILE A 246 6.12 0.73 4.59
C ILE A 246 6.15 1.18 6.05
N THR A 247 5.20 2.03 6.40
CA THR A 247 4.95 2.52 7.76
C THR A 247 3.45 2.47 8.06
N GLY A 248 3.09 2.60 9.34
CA GLY A 248 1.69 2.69 9.76
C GLY A 248 1.28 1.56 10.71
N ALA A 249 0.09 1.69 11.27
CA ALA A 249 -0.47 0.78 12.26
C ALA A 249 -1.58 -0.13 11.72
N ASP A 250 -2.08 0.18 10.52
CA ASP A 250 -3.12 -0.63 9.88
C ASP A 250 -2.55 -1.85 9.18
N ALA A 251 -3.36 -2.89 9.14
CA ALA A 251 -3.07 -4.03 8.28
C ALA A 251 -2.99 -3.58 6.82
N LEU A 252 -1.98 -4.06 6.10
CA LEU A 252 -1.74 -3.71 4.71
C LEU A 252 -1.43 -4.96 3.90
N THR A 253 -2.23 -5.21 2.87
CA THR A 253 -1.89 -6.15 1.80
C THR A 253 -1.15 -5.40 0.70
N VAL A 254 0.08 -5.81 0.37
CA VAL A 254 0.84 -5.30 -0.76
C VAL A 254 1.00 -6.40 -1.80
N ASN A 255 0.56 -6.16 -3.02
CA ASN A 255 0.76 -7.07 -4.15
C ASN A 255 1.71 -6.42 -5.15
N LEU A 256 2.92 -6.96 -5.29
CA LEU A 256 3.90 -6.48 -6.27
C LEU A 256 3.71 -7.20 -7.60
N ALA A 257 3.47 -6.43 -8.65
CA ALA A 257 3.72 -6.82 -10.03
C ALA A 257 5.11 -6.27 -10.41
N ALA A 258 6.07 -7.18 -10.60
CA ALA A 258 7.48 -6.84 -10.79
C ALA A 258 7.73 -5.84 -11.94
N GLY A 259 8.86 -5.14 -11.84
CA GLY A 259 9.58 -4.69 -13.02
C GLY A 259 10.03 -5.89 -13.88
N THR A 260 10.38 -5.65 -15.13
CA THR A 260 10.60 -6.73 -16.11
C THR A 260 11.93 -7.49 -15.96
N ALA A 261 12.87 -7.02 -15.13
CA ALA A 261 14.24 -7.52 -15.10
C ALA A 261 14.77 -7.87 -13.70
N SER A 262 14.41 -7.13 -12.65
CA SER A 262 14.96 -7.33 -11.30
C SER A 262 13.91 -7.10 -10.21
N GLY A 263 14.02 -7.83 -9.11
CA GLY A 263 13.14 -7.65 -7.97
C GLY A 263 13.38 -6.34 -7.22
N SER A 264 12.61 -6.18 -6.16
CA SER A 264 12.45 -4.96 -5.38
C SER A 264 12.71 -5.22 -3.91
N LEU A 265 13.05 -4.15 -3.18
CA LEU A 265 13.01 -4.16 -1.73
C LEU A 265 11.60 -3.77 -1.28
N VAL A 266 10.95 -4.64 -0.51
CA VAL A 266 9.78 -4.30 0.30
C VAL A 266 10.21 -4.26 1.76
N ASN A 267 10.25 -3.07 2.34
CA ASN A 267 10.76 -2.84 3.68
C ASN A 267 9.65 -2.42 4.65
N GLY A 268 9.11 -3.41 5.36
CA GLY A 268 8.10 -3.25 6.39
C GLY A 268 8.63 -2.94 7.79
N ALA A 269 9.95 -2.79 7.99
CA ALA A 269 10.55 -2.76 9.33
C ALA A 269 10.03 -1.63 10.26
N ALA A 270 9.39 -0.60 9.71
CA ALA A 270 8.78 0.51 10.45
C ALA A 270 7.24 0.42 10.53
N ALA A 271 6.65 -0.64 9.99
CA ALA A 271 5.22 -0.93 10.11
C ALA A 271 4.93 -1.68 11.41
N THR A 272 3.82 -1.31 12.03
CA THR A 272 3.32 -1.91 13.27
C THR A 272 2.01 -2.67 13.08
N GLY A 273 1.33 -2.45 11.95
CA GLY A 273 0.20 -3.26 11.51
C GLY A 273 0.66 -4.54 10.81
N ILE A 274 -0.26 -5.51 10.71
CA ILE A 274 -0.01 -6.79 10.02
C ILE A 274 0.21 -6.54 8.53
N LEU A 275 1.33 -7.01 8.01
CA LEU A 275 1.64 -6.98 6.59
C LEU A 275 1.27 -8.33 5.96
N THR A 276 0.57 -8.25 4.83
CA THR A 276 0.47 -9.36 3.88
C THR A 276 1.18 -8.95 2.62
N ILE A 277 2.41 -9.42 2.43
CA ILE A 277 3.25 -9.05 1.29
C ILE A 277 3.26 -10.21 0.32
N ASN A 278 2.77 -9.94 -0.89
CA ASN A 278 2.98 -10.78 -2.04
C ASN A 278 4.03 -10.09 -2.91
N GLY A 279 5.23 -10.65 -2.89
CA GLY A 279 6.31 -10.29 -3.79
C GLY A 279 6.02 -10.70 -5.23
N SER A 280 7.03 -10.56 -6.05
CA SER A 280 6.93 -10.49 -7.49
C SER A 280 7.41 -11.79 -8.15
N GLY A 281 7.64 -11.78 -9.47
CA GLY A 281 8.21 -12.93 -10.18
C GLY A 281 9.75 -12.92 -10.23
N GLN A 282 10.39 -11.99 -9.53
CA GLN A 282 11.82 -11.72 -9.58
C GLN A 282 12.42 -11.78 -8.16
N ASN A 283 13.75 -11.86 -8.08
CA ASN A 283 14.51 -11.92 -6.83
C ASN A 283 14.27 -10.68 -5.93
N ASP A 284 13.35 -10.80 -4.98
CA ASP A 284 12.92 -9.74 -4.07
C ASP A 284 13.64 -9.81 -2.72
N VAL A 285 13.69 -8.66 -2.05
CA VAL A 285 14.07 -8.57 -0.63
C VAL A 285 12.85 -8.11 0.14
N ILE A 286 12.29 -8.97 0.97
CA ILE A 286 11.09 -8.69 1.76
C ILE A 286 11.45 -8.66 3.23
N ARG A 287 11.03 -7.60 3.90
CA ARG A 287 11.08 -7.46 5.36
C ARG A 287 9.67 -7.18 5.87
N GLY A 288 9.19 -8.01 6.79
CA GLY A 288 8.00 -7.75 7.59
C GLY A 288 8.18 -6.54 8.52
N GLY A 289 7.15 -6.24 9.30
CA GLY A 289 7.11 -5.27 10.38
C GLY A 289 7.24 -5.93 11.75
N THR A 290 6.55 -5.37 12.73
CA THR A 290 6.60 -5.85 14.12
C THR A 290 5.40 -6.71 14.53
N ALA A 291 4.49 -6.97 13.60
CA ALA A 291 3.28 -7.76 13.80
C ALA A 291 3.47 -9.17 13.25
N ALA A 292 2.50 -10.06 13.46
CA ALA A 292 2.52 -11.39 12.85
C ALA A 292 2.16 -11.29 11.36
N ASP A 293 3.16 -11.30 10.50
CA ASP A 293 3.03 -11.02 9.08
C ASP A 293 2.89 -12.27 8.22
N ILE A 294 2.39 -12.09 7.00
CA ILE A 294 2.29 -13.13 5.97
C ILE A 294 3.13 -12.69 4.78
N LEU A 295 4.22 -13.41 4.52
CA LEU A 295 5.23 -13.05 3.54
C LEU A 295 5.32 -14.14 2.48
N THR A 296 4.79 -13.85 1.29
CA THR A 296 4.94 -14.69 0.10
C THR A 296 5.89 -13.97 -0.85
N ALA A 297 7.10 -14.48 -1.07
CA ALA A 297 8.05 -13.77 -1.92
C ALA A 297 7.75 -13.85 -3.42
N GLY A 298 6.99 -14.86 -3.83
CA GLY A 298 6.70 -15.09 -5.24
C GLY A 298 7.79 -15.95 -5.86
N ALA A 299 8.01 -15.82 -7.16
CA ALA A 299 9.02 -16.61 -7.84
C ALA A 299 10.37 -15.87 -7.85
N GLY A 300 11.47 -16.59 -7.70
CA GLY A 300 12.78 -15.96 -7.72
C GLY A 300 13.75 -16.65 -6.78
N ALA A 301 14.88 -16.01 -6.55
CA ALA A 301 15.73 -16.31 -5.41
C ALA A 301 15.61 -15.16 -4.42
N ASP A 302 14.73 -15.32 -3.45
CA ASP A 302 14.26 -14.24 -2.61
C ASP A 302 14.94 -14.24 -1.24
N THR A 303 15.00 -13.07 -0.62
CA THR A 303 15.46 -12.91 0.77
C THR A 303 14.33 -12.36 1.62
N ILE A 304 13.87 -13.17 2.59
CA ILE A 304 12.72 -12.86 3.43
C ILE A 304 13.18 -12.72 4.89
N THR A 305 12.71 -11.66 5.55
CA THR A 305 12.94 -11.37 6.97
C THR A 305 11.58 -11.12 7.61
N GLY A 306 11.21 -11.87 8.64
CA GLY A 306 9.97 -11.67 9.39
C GLY A 306 10.01 -10.40 10.25
N ASN A 307 11.17 -10.14 10.84
CA ASN A 307 11.43 -9.24 11.95
C ASN A 307 10.81 -9.74 13.27
N ALA A 308 9.93 -8.96 13.88
CA ALA A 308 9.33 -9.31 15.16
C ALA A 308 7.88 -9.72 14.92
N GLY A 309 7.43 -10.75 15.62
CA GLY A 309 6.13 -11.34 15.32
C GLY A 309 6.29 -12.85 15.29
N ASN A 310 5.17 -13.53 15.07
CA ASN A 310 5.17 -14.94 14.71
C ASN A 310 4.75 -15.00 13.26
N ASP A 311 5.72 -15.04 12.36
CA ASP A 311 5.50 -14.75 10.95
C ASP A 311 5.20 -16.02 10.15
N VAL A 312 4.53 -15.83 9.02
CA VAL A 312 4.23 -16.89 8.05
C VAL A 312 5.05 -16.64 6.79
N PHE A 313 6.03 -17.50 6.54
CA PHE A 313 6.80 -17.54 5.31
C PHE A 313 6.13 -18.50 4.33
N ALA A 314 5.38 -17.96 3.37
CA ALA A 314 4.55 -18.75 2.47
C ALA A 314 5.22 -19.03 1.13
N PHE A 315 5.21 -20.29 0.71
CA PHE A 315 5.74 -20.75 -0.57
C PHE A 315 4.62 -21.40 -1.39
N THR A 316 4.46 -20.95 -2.64
CA THR A 316 3.35 -21.37 -3.49
C THR A 316 3.69 -22.64 -4.28
N THR A 317 4.90 -22.75 -4.82
CA THR A 317 5.39 -23.93 -5.53
C THR A 317 6.87 -24.16 -5.26
N ARG A 318 7.37 -25.37 -5.53
CA ARG A 318 8.83 -25.64 -5.50
C ARG A 318 9.61 -24.85 -6.55
N ALA A 319 8.97 -24.42 -7.63
CA ALA A 319 9.62 -23.63 -8.68
C ALA A 319 9.84 -22.19 -8.22
N ASP A 320 8.93 -21.68 -7.39
CA ASP A 320 9.02 -20.32 -6.84
C ASP A 320 10.25 -20.16 -5.95
N THR A 321 10.70 -21.23 -5.29
CA THR A 321 11.88 -21.22 -4.39
C THR A 321 13.24 -21.10 -5.07
N LYS A 322 13.26 -20.91 -6.40
CA LYS A 322 14.45 -21.00 -7.24
C LYS A 322 14.49 -19.87 -8.25
N GLY A 323 15.62 -19.16 -8.27
CA GLY A 323 15.90 -18.18 -9.30
C GLY A 323 16.14 -18.83 -10.67
N ALA A 324 15.97 -18.06 -11.75
CA ALA A 324 16.13 -18.55 -13.13
C ALA A 324 17.52 -19.17 -13.43
N GLY A 325 18.54 -18.83 -12.64
CA GLY A 325 19.90 -19.36 -12.74
C GLY A 325 20.17 -20.62 -11.91
N PHE A 326 19.17 -21.19 -11.23
CA PHE A 326 19.35 -22.35 -10.38
C PHE A 326 19.81 -23.58 -11.18
N ALA A 327 20.88 -24.21 -10.72
CA ALA A 327 21.35 -25.50 -11.15
C ALA A 327 21.86 -26.30 -9.96
N GLY A 328 21.74 -27.62 -10.01
CA GLY A 328 22.28 -28.53 -8.98
C GLY A 328 23.78 -28.34 -8.73
N THR A 329 24.53 -27.89 -9.73
CA THR A 329 25.95 -27.57 -9.65
C THR A 329 26.26 -26.18 -9.05
N ASN A 330 25.25 -25.41 -8.62
CA ASN A 330 25.48 -24.13 -7.95
C ASN A 330 26.12 -24.34 -6.59
N THR A 331 27.15 -23.54 -6.31
CA THR A 331 27.99 -23.63 -5.11
C THR A 331 27.64 -22.60 -4.04
N THR A 332 26.59 -21.79 -4.26
CA THR A 332 26.14 -20.74 -3.33
C THR A 332 24.62 -20.75 -3.24
N THR A 333 24.07 -20.16 -2.18
CA THR A 333 22.61 -20.04 -1.99
C THR A 333 21.98 -18.87 -2.75
N ALA A 334 22.69 -18.25 -3.70
CA ALA A 334 22.20 -17.04 -4.39
C ALA A 334 21.02 -17.28 -5.34
N ASN A 335 20.75 -18.55 -5.69
CA ASN A 335 19.71 -18.95 -6.62
C ASN A 335 18.55 -19.70 -5.94
N ILE A 336 18.46 -19.66 -4.62
CA ILE A 336 17.34 -20.22 -3.84
C ILE A 336 16.81 -19.18 -2.87
N ASP A 337 15.61 -19.42 -2.37
CA ASP A 337 15.02 -18.59 -1.33
C ASP A 337 15.73 -18.73 0.02
N LYS A 338 15.73 -17.63 0.75
CA LYS A 338 16.32 -17.52 2.08
C LYS A 338 15.38 -16.85 3.07
N ILE A 339 15.15 -17.51 4.19
CA ILE A 339 14.59 -16.90 5.40
C ILE A 339 15.74 -16.51 6.33
N THR A 340 15.78 -15.26 6.78
CA THR A 340 16.97 -14.71 7.46
C THR A 340 16.93 -14.73 8.99
N ASP A 341 15.75 -14.87 9.59
CA ASP A 341 15.53 -14.67 11.02
C ASP A 341 14.51 -15.63 11.64
N PHE A 342 14.32 -16.80 11.02
CA PHE A 342 13.31 -17.78 11.42
C PHE A 342 13.43 -18.16 12.90
N ALA A 343 12.43 -17.76 13.68
CA ALA A 343 12.24 -18.07 15.08
C ALA A 343 11.15 -19.15 15.21
N GLY A 344 11.53 -20.41 14.94
CA GLY A 344 10.58 -21.53 14.91
C GLY A 344 9.76 -21.73 16.19
N ASN A 345 8.65 -22.42 16.03
CA ASN A 345 7.81 -22.93 17.09
C ASN A 345 8.59 -23.90 18.00
N GLY A 346 8.43 -23.78 19.31
CA GLY A 346 9.10 -24.63 20.29
C GLY A 346 8.23 -24.81 21.51
N THR A 347 8.72 -24.41 22.69
CA THR A 347 7.87 -24.32 23.88
C THR A 347 6.89 -23.14 23.81
N ALA A 348 7.22 -22.12 23.01
CA ALA A 348 6.35 -20.99 22.68
C ALA A 348 6.02 -21.01 21.19
N ALA A 349 4.93 -20.33 20.82
CA ALA A 349 4.58 -20.13 19.42
C ALA A 349 5.62 -19.20 18.76
N GLY A 350 5.98 -19.51 17.52
CA GLY A 350 6.93 -18.77 16.70
C GLY A 350 6.55 -18.81 15.24
N ASP A 351 7.52 -18.56 14.38
CA ASP A 351 7.37 -18.51 12.92
C ASP A 351 6.97 -19.85 12.32
N SER A 352 6.33 -19.77 11.15
CA SER A 352 5.95 -20.95 10.37
C SER A 352 6.31 -20.81 8.89
N ILE A 353 6.70 -21.92 8.30
CA ILE A 353 6.85 -22.10 6.86
C ILE A 353 5.54 -22.69 6.35
N GLN A 354 4.83 -21.92 5.55
CA GLN A 354 3.57 -22.34 4.95
C GLN A 354 3.80 -22.90 3.54
N LEU A 355 3.32 -24.11 3.31
CA LEU A 355 3.38 -24.77 2.01
C LEU A 355 1.97 -24.84 1.40
N SER A 356 1.83 -24.33 0.19
CA SER A 356 0.55 -24.31 -0.53
C SER A 356 -0.08 -25.69 -0.74
N GLY A 357 -1.42 -25.73 -0.65
CA GLY A 357 -2.25 -26.87 -1.04
C GLY A 357 -2.53 -26.98 -2.55
N THR A 358 -1.98 -26.10 -3.39
CA THR A 358 -2.15 -26.16 -4.84
C THR A 358 -1.69 -27.52 -5.39
N ALA A 359 -2.55 -28.17 -6.17
CA ALA A 359 -2.26 -29.48 -6.73
C ALA A 359 -0.98 -29.45 -7.60
N GLY A 360 -0.03 -30.32 -7.31
CA GLY A 360 1.23 -30.40 -8.05
C GLY A 360 2.31 -29.42 -7.61
N ALA A 361 2.02 -28.49 -6.69
CA ALA A 361 2.93 -27.40 -6.30
C ALA A 361 4.32 -27.89 -5.86
N PHE A 362 4.36 -28.99 -5.12
CA PHE A 362 5.58 -29.57 -4.55
C PHE A 362 5.90 -30.95 -5.10
N GLY A 363 5.28 -31.36 -6.21
CA GLY A 363 5.50 -32.67 -6.83
C GLY A 363 4.29 -33.15 -7.62
N THR A 364 4.53 -33.83 -8.75
CA THR A 364 3.46 -34.35 -9.61
C THR A 364 2.51 -35.28 -8.82
N GLY A 365 1.22 -34.94 -8.78
CA GLY A 365 0.21 -35.73 -8.06
C GLY A 365 0.18 -35.53 -6.54
N LEU A 366 1.01 -34.62 -6.00
CA LEU A 366 0.99 -34.24 -4.59
C LEU A 366 0.07 -33.04 -4.38
N THR A 367 -0.83 -33.14 -3.40
CA THR A 367 -1.71 -32.06 -2.97
C THR A 367 -1.72 -32.05 -1.46
N PHE A 368 -1.16 -31.02 -0.85
CA PHE A 368 -1.28 -30.82 0.59
C PHE A 368 -2.66 -30.24 0.93
N THR A 369 -3.05 -30.40 2.19
CA THR A 369 -4.30 -29.90 2.74
C THR A 369 -4.01 -29.29 4.10
N ALA A 370 -4.95 -28.53 4.66
CA ALA A 370 -4.82 -28.03 6.03
C ALA A 370 -4.68 -29.14 7.10
N ALA A 371 -4.97 -30.40 6.76
CA ALA A 371 -4.78 -31.55 7.64
C ALA A 371 -3.44 -32.29 7.42
N THR A 372 -2.66 -31.91 6.41
CA THR A 372 -1.31 -32.44 6.21
C THR A 372 -0.46 -32.12 7.43
N VAL A 373 0.33 -33.10 7.89
CA VAL A 373 1.31 -32.89 8.97
C VAL A 373 2.72 -32.96 8.41
N ALA A 374 3.64 -32.18 8.98
CA ALA A 374 5.05 -32.31 8.67
C ALA A 374 5.68 -33.45 9.48
N ASN A 375 6.47 -34.29 8.81
CA ASN A 375 7.41 -35.20 9.44
C ASN A 375 8.82 -34.66 9.19
N VAL A 376 9.48 -34.19 10.25
CA VAL A 376 10.78 -33.52 10.17
C VAL A 376 11.90 -34.46 10.60
N THR A 377 12.87 -34.67 9.73
CA THR A 377 14.06 -35.51 9.95
C THR A 377 15.31 -34.64 9.97
N ALA A 378 16.01 -34.58 11.10
CA ALA A 378 17.27 -33.86 11.20
C ALA A 378 18.40 -34.64 10.51
N VAL A 379 19.19 -33.95 9.68
CA VAL A 379 20.32 -34.52 8.94
C VAL A 379 21.54 -33.61 9.05
N THR A 380 22.70 -34.17 9.35
CA THR A 380 23.97 -33.43 9.34
C THR A 380 24.80 -33.87 8.15
N VAL A 381 25.23 -32.89 7.33
CA VAL A 381 26.14 -33.07 6.20
C VAL A 381 27.45 -32.38 6.55
N ALA A 382 28.58 -33.09 6.44
CA ALA A 382 29.87 -32.50 6.79
C ALA A 382 30.22 -31.34 5.84
N THR A 383 30.17 -31.61 4.54
CA THR A 383 30.47 -30.65 3.47
C THR A 383 29.66 -30.98 2.22
N ALA A 384 29.23 -29.95 1.50
CA ALA A 384 28.70 -30.08 0.14
C ALA A 384 29.36 -29.01 -0.75
N ALA A 385 29.77 -29.41 -1.95
CA ALA A 385 30.39 -28.49 -2.91
C ALA A 385 29.32 -27.69 -3.67
N ASP A 386 28.18 -28.31 -3.91
CA ASP A 386 27.03 -27.81 -4.66
C ASP A 386 25.72 -28.50 -4.21
N PHE A 387 24.58 -28.14 -4.78
CA PHE A 387 23.28 -28.69 -4.39
C PHE A 387 23.12 -30.17 -4.76
N ASP A 388 23.72 -30.65 -5.86
CA ASP A 388 23.69 -32.07 -6.24
C ASP A 388 24.40 -32.93 -5.19
N THR A 389 25.60 -32.50 -4.77
CA THR A 389 26.35 -33.15 -3.69
C THR A 389 25.68 -33.00 -2.33
N LEU A 390 25.00 -31.88 -2.08
CA LEU A 390 24.18 -31.70 -0.88
C LEU A 390 23.06 -32.74 -0.82
N THR A 391 22.21 -32.83 -1.85
CA THR A 391 21.07 -33.74 -1.83
C THR A 391 21.48 -35.21 -1.84
N ALA A 392 22.58 -35.55 -2.54
CA ALA A 392 23.17 -36.88 -2.47
C ALA A 392 23.69 -37.24 -1.07
N ALA A 393 24.32 -36.28 -0.37
CA ALA A 393 24.78 -36.49 1.00
C ALA A 393 23.59 -36.65 1.98
N VAL A 394 22.52 -35.87 1.81
CA VAL A 394 21.29 -36.02 2.61
C VAL A 394 20.66 -37.39 2.36
N GLN A 395 20.49 -37.79 1.10
CA GLN A 395 19.95 -39.09 0.70
C GLN A 395 20.77 -40.28 1.25
N GLY A 396 22.09 -40.13 1.32
CA GLY A 396 22.99 -41.14 1.88
C GLY A 396 22.95 -41.21 3.41
N ALA A 397 22.75 -40.07 4.08
CA ALA A 397 22.66 -39.99 5.54
C ALA A 397 21.29 -40.42 6.08
N SER A 398 20.21 -40.07 5.37
CA SER A 398 18.85 -40.49 5.65
C SER A 398 18.12 -40.74 4.32
N ALA A 399 17.68 -41.97 4.10
CA ALA A 399 16.99 -42.31 2.86
C ALA A 399 15.70 -41.49 2.71
N GLY A 400 15.51 -40.89 1.54
CA GLY A 400 14.30 -40.16 1.19
C GLY A 400 13.02 -41.00 1.34
N VAL A 401 11.94 -40.32 1.74
CA VAL A 401 10.59 -40.86 1.94
C VAL A 401 9.63 -39.98 1.18
N VAL A 402 8.71 -40.58 0.42
CA VAL A 402 7.71 -39.85 -0.38
C VAL A 402 6.83 -38.96 0.50
N SER A 403 6.65 -37.71 0.09
CA SER A 403 5.55 -36.88 0.59
C SER A 403 4.22 -37.36 0.00
N ASN A 404 3.15 -37.25 0.77
CA ASN A 404 1.79 -37.56 0.34
C ASN A 404 0.80 -36.54 0.94
N ALA A 405 -0.48 -36.66 0.58
CA ALA A 405 -1.52 -35.71 1.01
C ALA A 405 -1.67 -35.58 2.54
N THR A 406 -1.30 -36.61 3.31
CA THR A 406 -1.40 -36.60 4.78
C THR A 406 -0.10 -36.24 5.49
N THR A 407 1.05 -36.44 4.83
CA THR A 407 2.36 -36.19 5.45
C THR A 407 3.34 -35.59 4.44
N ALA A 408 3.83 -34.39 4.74
CA ALA A 408 4.97 -33.79 4.07
C ALA A 408 6.27 -34.27 4.74
N GLN A 409 7.20 -34.79 3.95
CA GLN A 409 8.50 -35.27 4.43
C GLN A 409 9.53 -34.14 4.29
N ILE A 410 10.07 -33.72 5.43
CA ILE A 410 10.93 -32.54 5.52
C ILE A 410 12.26 -32.93 6.17
N TYR A 411 13.36 -32.48 5.59
CA TYR A 411 14.70 -32.68 6.11
C TYR A 411 15.23 -31.36 6.63
N ASP A 412 15.53 -31.32 7.93
CA ASP A 412 16.22 -30.23 8.60
C ASP A 412 17.73 -30.48 8.47
N VAL A 413 18.35 -29.88 7.47
CA VAL A 413 19.72 -30.18 7.06
C VAL A 413 20.67 -29.12 7.59
N THR A 414 21.68 -29.56 8.34
CA THR A 414 22.81 -28.72 8.75
C THR A 414 24.06 -29.13 7.97
N VAL A 415 24.63 -28.20 7.19
CA VAL A 415 25.90 -28.38 6.49
C VAL A 415 27.00 -27.69 7.29
N THR A 416 27.96 -28.45 7.82
CA THR A 416 28.88 -27.93 8.84
C THR A 416 30.03 -27.09 8.28
N ALA A 417 30.41 -27.30 7.02
CA ALA A 417 31.52 -26.60 6.37
C ALA A 417 31.40 -26.62 4.83
N GLY A 418 32.22 -25.82 4.15
CA GLY A 418 32.25 -25.74 2.69
C GLY A 418 31.42 -24.60 2.12
N ALA A 419 31.20 -24.62 0.81
CA ALA A 419 30.58 -23.52 0.06
C ALA A 419 29.09 -23.34 0.39
N LEU A 420 28.40 -24.45 0.68
CA LEU A 420 27.02 -24.48 1.15
C LEU A 420 26.92 -24.68 2.68
N ALA A 421 27.91 -24.22 3.45
CA ALA A 421 27.80 -24.24 4.90
C ALA A 421 26.60 -23.39 5.36
N GLY A 422 25.73 -23.96 6.19
CA GLY A 422 24.47 -23.33 6.56
C GLY A 422 23.41 -24.35 6.95
N ARG A 423 22.17 -23.88 7.02
CA ARG A 423 21.01 -24.68 7.40
C ARG A 423 19.91 -24.56 6.35
N TYR A 424 19.26 -25.68 6.06
CA TYR A 424 18.29 -25.79 4.98
C TYR A 424 17.07 -26.60 5.43
N ALA A 425 15.88 -26.19 5.02
CA ALA A 425 14.73 -27.06 4.99
C ALA A 425 14.60 -27.63 3.57
N ILE A 426 14.63 -28.95 3.45
CA ILE A 426 14.36 -29.65 2.19
C ILE A 426 13.01 -30.35 2.28
N VAL A 427 12.05 -29.94 1.46
CA VAL A 427 10.74 -30.61 1.36
C VAL A 427 10.79 -31.57 0.19
N ASN A 428 10.79 -32.86 0.51
CA ASN A 428 10.85 -33.91 -0.50
C ASN A 428 9.52 -34.01 -1.26
N ASP A 429 9.59 -34.37 -2.54
CA ASP A 429 8.42 -34.44 -3.41
C ASP A 429 7.68 -35.80 -3.33
N ALA A 430 6.91 -36.13 -4.37
CA ALA A 430 6.17 -37.39 -4.48
C ALA A 430 7.07 -38.59 -4.83
N THR A 431 8.40 -38.42 -4.87
CA THR A 431 9.39 -39.46 -5.09
C THR A 431 10.19 -39.72 -3.81
N ASN A 432 10.86 -40.87 -3.72
CA ASN A 432 11.64 -41.25 -2.55
C ASN A 432 13.10 -40.76 -2.60
N THR A 433 13.49 -40.05 -3.65
CA THR A 433 14.88 -39.65 -3.86
C THR A 433 14.99 -38.16 -3.62
N ILE A 434 15.81 -37.77 -2.65
CA ILE A 434 16.10 -36.37 -2.36
C ILE A 434 17.03 -35.83 -3.46
N GLN A 435 16.60 -34.79 -4.16
CA GLN A 435 17.27 -34.23 -5.33
C GLN A 435 17.29 -32.71 -5.29
N ALA A 436 18.22 -32.09 -6.02
CA ALA A 436 18.27 -30.63 -6.15
C ALA A 436 16.99 -30.03 -6.78
N THR A 437 16.11 -30.84 -7.37
CA THR A 437 14.79 -30.43 -7.87
C THR A 437 13.73 -30.30 -6.80
N ASP A 438 13.93 -30.87 -5.61
CA ASP A 438 13.06 -30.68 -4.46
C ASP A 438 13.09 -29.23 -3.97
N THR A 439 12.16 -28.89 -3.07
CA THR A 439 12.11 -27.56 -2.46
C THR A 439 13.28 -27.44 -1.49
N ILE A 440 14.14 -26.44 -1.66
CA ILE A 440 15.29 -26.19 -0.78
C ILE A 440 15.24 -24.73 -0.37
N ILE A 441 15.05 -24.48 0.92
CA ILE A 441 15.00 -23.13 1.48
C ILE A 441 16.17 -22.97 2.44
N ALA A 442 16.99 -21.94 2.26
CA ALA A 442 18.02 -21.58 3.22
C ALA A 442 17.40 -20.87 4.42
N ILE A 443 17.80 -21.24 5.64
CA ILE A 443 17.20 -20.69 6.86
C ILE A 443 18.29 -20.28 7.83
N THR A 444 18.19 -19.05 8.36
CA THR A 444 18.98 -18.58 9.50
C THR A 444 18.07 -18.12 10.63
N GLY A 445 18.62 -17.87 11.83
CA GLY A 445 17.84 -17.46 13.01
C GLY A 445 17.42 -18.61 13.95
N VAL A 446 17.40 -19.86 13.45
CA VAL A 446 16.86 -20.98 14.23
C VAL A 446 17.75 -21.37 15.41
N THR A 447 17.13 -21.49 16.59
CA THR A 447 17.76 -21.99 17.81
C THR A 447 17.24 -23.40 18.14
N GLY A 448 17.90 -24.43 17.63
CA GLY A 448 17.50 -25.84 17.81
C GLY A 448 17.02 -26.50 16.52
N ALA A 449 16.41 -27.68 16.63
CA ALA A 449 15.90 -28.45 15.50
C ALA A 449 14.54 -27.90 15.02
N LEU A 450 14.28 -27.98 13.71
CA LEU A 450 12.93 -27.76 13.20
C LEU A 450 12.04 -28.91 13.69
N ASN A 451 10.77 -28.62 13.96
CA ASN A 451 9.76 -29.59 14.31
C ASN A 451 8.51 -29.44 13.46
N ASN A 452 7.54 -30.33 13.66
CA ASN A 452 6.34 -30.37 12.83
C ASN A 452 5.45 -29.12 12.93
N GLN A 453 5.52 -28.36 14.02
CA GLN A 453 4.72 -27.14 14.20
C GLN A 453 5.32 -25.93 13.47
N ASP A 454 6.58 -26.02 13.01
CA ASP A 454 7.21 -25.01 12.16
C ASP A 454 6.61 -24.98 10.75
N PHE A 455 5.76 -25.95 10.41
CA PHE A 455 5.21 -26.10 9.07
C PHE A 455 3.69 -26.08 9.11
N THR A 456 3.12 -25.24 8.25
CA THR A 456 1.67 -25.16 8.05
C THR A 456 1.34 -25.43 6.58
N PHE A 457 0.10 -25.79 6.33
CA PHE A 457 -0.38 -26.16 4.99
C PHE A 457 -1.73 -25.49 4.75
N THR A 458 -1.93 -24.98 3.55
CA THR A 458 -3.20 -24.32 3.17
C THR A 458 -4.07 -25.22 2.30
N THR A 459 -5.34 -24.85 2.15
CA THR A 459 -6.21 -25.35 1.09
C THR A 459 -6.17 -24.40 -0.10
N VAL A 460 -6.49 -24.91 -1.29
CA VAL A 460 -6.66 -24.12 -2.53
C VAL A 460 -7.70 -23.02 -2.36
#